data_AF-A0A0J1FD96-F1
#
_entry.id   AF-A0A0J1FD96-F1
#
_cell.length_a   1.000
_cell.length_b   1.000
_cell.length_c   1.000
_cell.angle_alpha   90.00
_cell.angle_beta   90.00
_cell.angle_gamma   90.00
#
_symmetry.space_group_name_H-M   'P 1'
#
loop_
_entity.id
_entity.type
_entity.pdbx_description
1 polymer ?
#
loop_
_entity_poly.entity_id
_entity_poly.type
_entity_poly.pdbx_seq_one_letter_code
_entity_poly.pdbx_strand_id
1 'polypeptide(L)'
;MGLLNISDSEIRILAADNQVYEQGVSYYSDAKVSGLSYDEENRRLEARVESTPSYPVRIEFKHPGALQCRCGCAVSYTGAGVCQHVVAVLKAAQAEFSSSRPGRPGTPAAVKEFLSFFENLRPGNSKEEINFAVELSLSLIPGVSAHVSFKVGRERLYVVKDIPAFLRAVAEERPMFFGKEFTFEPLQQAFKKDDRPVVDLLGQIYALHQEWTGEYTYLSTVIGKRYMVLKGVSLKRMLDTLGDKVFTLSVDRKLGHEVRLRKETLPLKFSLQTRDQDMYGVVFGCRGGAAAIDEGWEVISFTGRRFSGLPTRASKRFYRPVAESLGL
;
A
#
# COMPACT_ATOMS: atom_id res chain seq x y z
N MET A 1 -20.01 -12.11 35.50
CA MET A 1 -19.04 -12.90 34.73
C MET A 1 -19.59 -13.00 33.31
N GLY A 2 -19.00 -12.26 32.37
CA GLY A 2 -19.53 -12.09 31.02
C GLY A 2 -18.70 -12.82 29.97
N LEU A 3 -19.01 -14.09 29.77
CA LEU A 3 -18.96 -14.87 28.52
C LEU A 3 -18.30 -14.21 27.28
N LEU A 4 -17.40 -14.94 26.59
CA LEU A 4 -16.85 -14.54 25.29
C LEU A 4 -17.98 -14.12 24.34
N ASN A 5 -18.14 -12.81 24.11
CA ASN A 5 -19.16 -12.26 23.23
C ASN A 5 -18.50 -11.71 21.97
N ILE A 6 -17.99 -12.61 21.13
CA ILE A 6 -17.61 -12.26 19.77
C ILE A 6 -18.90 -12.17 18.95
N SER A 7 -19.13 -11.06 18.27
CA SER A 7 -20.30 -10.84 17.43
C SER A 7 -20.11 -11.42 16.03
N ASP A 8 -21.22 -11.69 15.36
CA ASP A 8 -21.22 -12.16 13.97
C ASP A 8 -20.50 -11.18 13.03
N SER A 9 -20.60 -9.87 13.31
CA SER A 9 -19.90 -8.82 12.59
C SER A 9 -18.38 -8.94 12.70
N GLU A 10 -17.87 -9.27 13.89
CA GLU A 10 -16.44 -9.43 14.13
C GLU A 10 -15.88 -10.69 13.48
N ILE A 11 -16.62 -11.81 13.54
CA ILE A 11 -16.25 -13.04 12.84
C ILE A 11 -16.23 -12.79 11.31
N ARG A 12 -17.17 -11.99 10.80
CA ARG A 12 -17.27 -11.65 9.37
C ARG A 12 -16.12 -10.76 8.89
N ILE A 13 -15.58 -9.87 9.74
CA ILE A 13 -14.40 -9.06 9.43
C ILE A 13 -13.14 -9.93 9.36
N LEU A 14 -13.04 -10.99 10.17
CA LEU A 14 -11.89 -11.89 10.16
C LEU A 14 -11.87 -12.81 8.93
N ALA A 15 -13.02 -13.13 8.35
CA ALA A 15 -13.14 -14.03 7.22
C ALA A 15 -12.46 -13.45 5.96
N ALA A 16 -11.89 -14.33 5.14
CA ALA A 16 -11.19 -13.90 3.92
C ALA A 16 -12.08 -13.17 2.90
N ASP A 17 -13.36 -13.52 2.87
CA ASP A 17 -14.40 -12.81 2.13
C ASP A 17 -15.79 -13.23 2.67
N ASN A 18 -16.84 -12.67 2.09
CA ASN A 18 -18.20 -12.97 2.52
C ASN A 18 -18.63 -14.42 2.29
N GLN A 19 -18.16 -15.04 1.20
CA GLN A 19 -18.46 -16.42 0.86
C GLN A 19 -17.78 -17.38 1.85
N VAL A 20 -16.56 -17.06 2.28
CA VAL A 20 -15.82 -17.81 3.31
C VAL A 20 -16.50 -17.71 4.67
N TYR A 21 -17.05 -16.55 5.02
CA TYR A 21 -17.87 -16.40 6.23
C TYR A 21 -19.11 -17.29 6.18
N GLU A 22 -19.90 -17.20 5.11
CA GLU A 22 -21.13 -17.97 4.95
C GLU A 22 -20.86 -19.48 4.96
N GLN A 23 -19.80 -19.93 4.28
CA GLN A 23 -19.35 -21.31 4.33
C GLN A 23 -18.98 -21.72 5.76
N GLY A 24 -18.23 -20.90 6.49
CA GLY A 24 -17.84 -21.21 7.87
C GLY A 24 -19.02 -21.31 8.83
N VAL A 25 -20.03 -20.45 8.66
CA VAL A 25 -21.30 -20.55 9.38
C VAL A 25 -22.01 -21.86 9.05
N SER A 26 -22.01 -22.29 7.78
CA SER A 26 -22.55 -23.59 7.37
C SER A 26 -21.81 -24.77 8.01
N TYR A 27 -20.47 -24.75 8.06
CA TYR A 27 -19.69 -25.79 8.76
C TYR A 27 -20.07 -25.89 10.25
N TYR A 28 -20.30 -24.75 10.90
CA TYR A 28 -20.77 -24.72 12.27
C TYR A 28 -22.22 -25.25 12.41
N SER A 29 -23.15 -24.78 11.58
CA SER A 29 -24.57 -25.21 11.65
C SER A 29 -24.76 -26.69 11.33
N ASP A 30 -23.89 -27.24 10.47
CA ASP A 30 -23.87 -28.66 10.11
C ASP A 30 -23.22 -29.55 11.20
N ALA A 31 -22.89 -28.98 12.37
CA ALA A 31 -22.22 -29.67 13.47
C ALA A 31 -20.87 -30.33 13.09
N LYS A 32 -20.17 -29.77 12.10
CA LYS A 32 -18.88 -30.28 11.61
C LYS A 32 -17.70 -29.86 12.49
N VAL A 33 -17.92 -29.18 13.62
CA VAL A 33 -16.86 -28.79 14.55
C VAL A 33 -16.87 -29.72 15.75
N SER A 34 -15.74 -30.37 16.03
CA SER A 34 -15.61 -31.33 17.13
C SER A 34 -14.35 -31.09 17.96
N GLY A 35 -14.39 -31.51 19.23
CA GLY A 35 -13.27 -31.42 20.15
C GLY A 35 -12.82 -29.99 20.46
N LEU A 36 -13.78 -29.06 20.62
CA LEU A 36 -13.47 -27.69 21.05
C LEU A 36 -12.87 -27.72 22.46
N SER A 37 -11.70 -27.12 22.63
CA SER A 37 -11.04 -26.98 23.93
C SER A 37 -10.35 -25.63 24.04
N TYR A 38 -10.36 -25.06 25.25
CA TYR A 38 -9.67 -23.81 25.55
C TYR A 38 -8.64 -24.02 26.66
N ASP A 39 -7.39 -23.72 26.35
CA ASP A 39 -6.26 -23.69 27.27
C ASP A 39 -6.08 -22.26 27.78
N GLU A 40 -6.41 -22.04 29.06
CA GLU A 40 -6.32 -20.72 29.70
C GLU A 40 -4.87 -20.25 29.89
N GLU A 41 -3.94 -21.17 30.17
CA GLU A 41 -2.54 -20.86 30.48
C GLU A 41 -1.81 -20.40 29.22
N ASN A 42 -2.02 -21.09 28.11
CA ASN A 42 -1.44 -20.76 26.82
C ASN A 42 -2.33 -19.87 25.95
N ARG A 43 -3.52 -19.48 26.45
CA ARG A 43 -4.53 -18.67 25.75
C ARG A 43 -4.78 -19.22 24.34
N ARG A 44 -5.11 -20.51 24.26
CA ARG A 44 -5.21 -21.25 23.00
C ARG A 44 -6.53 -21.98 22.89
N LEU A 45 -7.25 -21.74 21.80
CA LEU A 45 -8.45 -22.49 21.42
C LEU A 45 -8.08 -23.53 20.35
N GLU A 46 -8.47 -24.78 20.55
CA GLU A 46 -8.24 -25.86 19.61
C GLU A 46 -9.56 -26.56 19.25
N ALA A 47 -9.69 -26.97 18.00
CA ALA A 47 -10.81 -27.78 17.53
C ALA A 47 -10.43 -28.54 16.26
N ARG A 48 -11.31 -29.44 15.83
CA ARG A 48 -11.24 -30.09 14.53
C ARG A 48 -12.49 -29.74 13.74
N VAL A 49 -12.30 -29.48 12.45
CA VAL A 49 -13.41 -29.27 11.53
C VAL A 49 -13.46 -30.44 10.54
N GLU A 50 -14.62 -31.07 10.44
CA GLU A 50 -14.90 -32.18 9.54
C GLU A 50 -15.15 -31.64 8.13
N SER A 51 -14.16 -31.88 7.29
CA SER A 51 -14.19 -31.66 5.85
C SER A 51 -13.46 -32.84 5.18
N THR A 52 -13.37 -32.83 3.86
CA THR A 52 -12.60 -33.80 3.09
C THR A 52 -11.29 -33.17 2.62
N PRO A 53 -10.17 -33.28 3.37
CA PRO A 53 -9.93 -33.96 4.67
C PRO A 53 -10.26 -33.10 5.90
N SER A 54 -10.31 -33.69 7.11
CA SER A 54 -10.55 -32.95 8.37
C SER A 54 -9.37 -32.08 8.77
N TYR A 55 -9.62 -30.84 9.16
CA TYR A 55 -8.58 -29.88 9.52
C TYR A 55 -8.54 -29.58 11.02
N PRO A 56 -7.36 -29.71 11.67
CA PRO A 56 -7.15 -29.15 12.99
C PRO A 56 -7.03 -27.62 12.88
N VAL A 57 -7.74 -26.93 13.76
CA VAL A 57 -7.74 -25.48 13.89
C VAL A 57 -7.18 -25.12 15.25
N ARG A 58 -6.24 -24.17 15.25
CA ARG A 58 -5.68 -23.59 16.47
C ARG A 58 -5.79 -22.08 16.40
N ILE A 59 -6.27 -21.46 17.47
CA ILE A 59 -6.39 -20.01 17.59
C ILE A 59 -5.66 -19.61 18.88
N GLU A 60 -4.57 -18.87 18.73
CA GLU A 60 -3.77 -18.35 19.86
C GLU A 60 -4.04 -16.85 20.04
N PHE A 61 -4.33 -16.45 21.27
CA PHE A 61 -4.52 -15.05 21.65
C PHE A 61 -3.22 -14.52 22.24
N LYS A 62 -2.38 -13.89 21.41
CA LYS A 62 -1.01 -13.50 21.81
C LYS A 62 -0.97 -12.22 22.65
N HIS A 63 -1.40 -11.12 22.05
CA HIS A 63 -1.40 -9.78 22.64
C HIS A 63 -2.69 -9.06 22.25
N PRO A 64 -3.06 -7.94 22.90
CA PRO A 64 -4.22 -7.15 22.52
C PRO A 64 -4.15 -6.79 21.02
N GLY A 65 -5.14 -7.23 20.24
CA GLY A 65 -5.22 -7.03 18.78
C GLY A 65 -4.55 -8.13 17.91
N ALA A 66 -3.78 -9.06 18.48
CA ALA A 66 -3.06 -10.08 17.71
C ALA A 66 -3.64 -11.48 17.91
N LEU A 67 -4.47 -11.91 16.96
CA LEU A 67 -5.06 -13.25 16.89
C LEU A 67 -4.30 -14.08 15.86
N GLN A 68 -3.66 -15.17 16.29
CA GLN A 68 -2.97 -16.08 15.38
C GLN A 68 -3.83 -17.32 15.14
N CYS A 69 -4.43 -17.38 13.95
CA CYS A 69 -5.10 -18.59 13.48
C CYS A 69 -4.16 -19.47 12.67
N ARG A 70 -4.22 -20.77 12.93
CA ARG A 70 -3.58 -21.79 12.09
C ARG A 70 -4.63 -22.83 11.74
N CYS A 71 -4.82 -23.03 10.44
CA CYS A 71 -5.61 -24.12 9.89
C CYS A 71 -4.81 -24.79 8.77
N GLY A 72 -4.81 -26.12 8.71
CA GLY A 72 -4.07 -26.87 7.67
C GLY A 72 -4.66 -26.80 6.25
N CYS A 73 -5.64 -25.93 5.99
CA CYS A 73 -6.38 -25.90 4.72
C CYS A 73 -5.77 -24.93 3.71
N ALA A 74 -5.99 -25.15 2.42
CA ALA A 74 -5.43 -24.33 1.34
C ALA A 74 -5.76 -22.82 1.47
N VAL A 75 -6.97 -22.47 1.93
CA VAL A 75 -7.42 -21.08 2.13
C VAL A 75 -6.65 -20.39 3.27
N SER A 76 -6.18 -21.13 4.27
CA SER A 76 -5.34 -20.57 5.34
C SER A 76 -3.96 -20.11 4.84
N TYR A 77 -3.50 -20.63 3.69
CA TYR A 77 -2.22 -20.27 3.09
C TYR A 77 -2.32 -19.04 2.20
N THR A 78 -3.52 -18.63 1.79
CA THR A 78 -3.69 -17.53 0.83
C THR A 78 -3.56 -16.16 1.48
N GLY A 79 -3.59 -16.03 2.81
CA GLY A 79 -3.29 -14.78 3.53
C GLY A 79 -4.31 -13.65 3.34
N ALA A 80 -5.52 -13.94 2.88
CA ALA A 80 -6.60 -12.97 2.65
C ALA A 80 -7.55 -12.79 3.85
N GLY A 81 -7.32 -13.50 4.94
CA GLY A 81 -8.18 -13.57 6.13
C GLY A 81 -8.22 -15.00 6.67
N VAL A 82 -9.09 -15.28 7.63
CA VAL A 82 -9.25 -16.62 8.18
C VAL A 82 -10.15 -17.46 7.29
N CYS A 83 -9.85 -18.76 7.20
CA CYS A 83 -10.63 -19.70 6.39
C CYS A 83 -11.98 -20.02 7.05
N GLN A 84 -12.86 -20.66 6.29
CA GLN A 84 -14.16 -21.12 6.74
C GLN A 84 -14.08 -22.05 7.96
N HIS A 85 -13.01 -22.83 8.10
CA HIS A 85 -12.80 -23.72 9.26
C HIS A 85 -12.54 -22.91 10.54
N VAL A 86 -11.77 -21.82 10.44
CA VAL A 86 -11.56 -20.91 11.58
C VAL A 86 -12.86 -20.20 11.94
N VAL A 87 -13.61 -19.72 10.95
CA VAL A 87 -14.94 -19.12 11.17
C VAL A 87 -15.87 -20.11 11.90
N ALA A 88 -15.90 -21.37 11.47
CA ALA A 88 -16.71 -22.40 12.10
C ALA A 88 -16.34 -22.62 13.57
N VAL A 89 -15.04 -22.63 13.89
CA VAL A 89 -14.54 -22.76 15.27
C VAL A 89 -14.86 -21.53 16.12
N LEU A 90 -14.76 -20.32 15.55
CA LEU A 90 -15.16 -19.10 16.24
C LEU A 90 -16.67 -19.08 16.52
N LYS A 91 -17.51 -19.58 15.61
CA LYS A 91 -18.96 -19.73 15.83
C LYS A 91 -19.28 -20.81 16.86
N ALA A 92 -18.54 -21.91 16.87
CA ALA A 92 -18.67 -22.94 17.91
C ALA A 92 -18.30 -22.39 19.30
N ALA A 93 -17.18 -21.66 19.39
CA ALA A 93 -16.78 -20.97 20.61
C ALA A 93 -17.80 -19.91 21.04
N GLN A 94 -18.31 -19.10 20.10
CA GLN A 94 -19.36 -18.13 20.37
C GLN A 94 -20.56 -18.81 21.03
N ALA A 95 -21.02 -19.95 20.52
CA ALA A 95 -22.16 -20.67 21.10
C ALA A 95 -21.84 -21.35 22.43
N GLU A 96 -20.71 -22.05 22.54
CA GLU A 96 -20.32 -22.80 23.73
C GLU A 96 -20.03 -21.86 24.92
N PHE A 97 -19.38 -20.73 24.65
CA PHE A 97 -19.05 -19.75 25.67
C PHE A 97 -20.16 -18.70 25.86
N SER A 98 -21.17 -18.60 25.01
CA SER A 98 -22.41 -17.85 25.33
C SER A 98 -23.38 -18.67 26.20
N SER A 99 -23.15 -19.98 26.31
CA SER A 99 -24.07 -20.93 26.96
C SER A 99 -23.61 -21.33 28.37
N SER A 100 -23.37 -20.38 29.26
CA SER A 100 -23.31 -20.70 30.70
C SER A 100 -24.65 -20.46 31.37
N ARG A 101 -25.35 -21.57 31.66
CA ARG A 101 -26.36 -21.63 32.73
C ARG A 101 -25.78 -21.06 34.03
N PRO A 102 -26.58 -20.35 34.85
CA PRO A 102 -26.10 -19.76 36.10
C PRO A 102 -25.76 -20.87 37.10
N GLY A 103 -24.48 -21.02 37.49
CA GLY A 103 -24.13 -21.99 38.54
C GLY A 103 -22.69 -22.47 38.69
N ARG A 104 -21.65 -21.88 38.08
CA ARG A 104 -20.25 -22.26 38.41
C ARG A 104 -19.29 -21.05 38.33
N PRO A 105 -18.36 -20.87 39.29
CA PRO A 105 -17.47 -19.72 39.30
C PRO A 105 -16.21 -20.01 38.46
N GLY A 106 -16.08 -19.31 37.31
CA GLY A 106 -14.91 -19.31 36.44
C GLY A 106 -14.38 -17.88 36.24
N THR A 107 -13.14 -17.69 36.69
CA THR A 107 -12.22 -16.53 36.68
C THR A 107 -12.59 -15.27 35.84
N PRO A 108 -12.78 -14.10 36.50
CA PRO A 108 -13.12 -12.82 35.86
C PRO A 108 -12.04 -12.14 34.98
N ALA A 109 -10.81 -12.64 34.93
CA ALA A 109 -9.67 -11.92 34.32
C ALA A 109 -9.60 -12.08 32.80
N ALA A 110 -9.74 -13.30 32.27
CA ALA A 110 -9.66 -13.58 30.84
C ALA A 110 -10.80 -12.93 30.04
N VAL A 111 -12.00 -12.91 30.62
CA VAL A 111 -13.17 -12.19 30.10
C VAL A 111 -12.91 -10.68 29.99
N LYS A 112 -12.26 -10.08 30.99
CA LYS A 112 -11.97 -8.64 31.01
C LYS A 112 -10.92 -8.25 29.98
N GLU A 113 -9.95 -9.13 29.74
CA GLU A 113 -8.89 -8.96 28.75
C GLU A 113 -9.36 -9.24 27.31
N PHE A 114 -10.35 -10.12 27.15
CA PHE A 114 -11.05 -10.36 25.89
C PHE A 114 -12.03 -9.22 25.54
N LEU A 115 -12.77 -8.69 26.51
CA LEU A 115 -13.64 -7.52 26.27
C LEU A 115 -12.83 -6.25 25.97
N SER A 116 -11.68 -6.05 26.61
CA SER A 116 -10.77 -4.94 26.28
C SER A 116 -10.12 -5.09 24.90
N PHE A 117 -10.01 -6.32 24.38
CA PHE A 117 -9.60 -6.57 22.99
C PHE A 117 -10.62 -6.03 21.98
N PHE A 118 -11.93 -6.21 22.21
CA PHE A 118 -12.98 -5.71 21.30
C PHE A 118 -13.30 -4.22 21.48
N GLU A 119 -13.18 -3.69 22.70
CA GLU A 119 -13.26 -2.23 22.89
C GLU A 119 -12.14 -1.49 22.14
N ASN A 120 -10.97 -2.12 21.97
CA ASN A 120 -9.85 -1.61 21.16
C ASN A 120 -10.01 -1.80 19.64
N LEU A 121 -11.02 -2.55 19.19
CA LEU A 121 -11.39 -2.69 17.77
C LEU A 121 -12.38 -1.61 17.32
N ARG A 122 -12.94 -0.81 18.23
CA ARG A 122 -13.62 0.44 17.85
C ARG A 122 -12.58 1.38 17.23
N PRO A 123 -12.89 2.07 16.11
CA PRO A 123 -11.94 2.92 15.40
C PRO A 123 -11.54 4.11 16.27
N GLY A 124 -10.46 3.91 17.03
CA GLY A 124 -9.91 4.86 17.99
C GLY A 124 -8.42 4.62 18.29
N ASN A 125 -7.87 3.45 17.95
CA ASN A 125 -6.42 3.24 18.00
C ASN A 125 -5.79 3.81 16.71
N SER A 126 -5.12 4.95 16.85
CA SER A 126 -4.32 5.54 15.78
C SER A 126 -3.29 4.51 15.30
N LYS A 127 -3.46 4.01 14.07
CA LYS A 127 -2.42 3.22 13.39
C LYS A 127 -1.08 3.96 13.53
N GLU A 128 -0.02 3.23 13.83
CA GLU A 128 1.30 3.83 13.96
C GLU A 128 1.72 4.46 12.64
N GLU A 129 2.06 5.74 12.65
CA GLU A 129 2.52 6.42 11.44
C GLU A 129 3.92 5.97 11.04
N ILE A 130 4.06 5.56 9.79
CA ILE A 130 5.35 5.23 9.18
C ILE A 130 5.80 6.33 8.24
N ASN A 131 7.12 6.43 8.05
CA ASN A 131 7.74 7.31 7.08
C ASN A 131 7.80 6.63 5.72
N PHE A 132 7.36 7.35 4.68
CA PHE A 132 7.48 6.94 3.29
C PHE A 132 8.21 8.01 2.48
N ALA A 133 9.39 7.67 1.95
CA ALA A 133 10.21 8.57 1.17
C ALA A 133 10.23 8.16 -0.30
N VAL A 134 10.16 9.18 -1.16
CA VAL A 134 10.21 9.02 -2.62
C VAL A 134 11.57 9.51 -3.10
N GLU A 135 12.24 8.72 -3.93
CA GLU A 135 13.48 9.09 -4.60
C GLU A 135 13.27 9.06 -6.11
N LEU A 136 13.53 10.19 -6.76
CA LEU A 136 13.29 10.40 -8.17
C LEU A 136 14.61 10.75 -8.85
N SER A 137 14.98 9.98 -9.87
CA SER A 137 16.18 10.19 -10.68
C SER A 137 15.79 10.50 -12.12
N LEU A 138 16.02 11.74 -12.56
CA LEU A 138 15.73 12.21 -13.91
C LEU A 138 16.91 11.96 -14.85
N SER A 139 16.60 11.43 -16.02
CA SER A 139 17.47 11.40 -17.20
C SER A 139 16.87 12.29 -18.28
N LEU A 140 17.63 13.26 -18.79
CA LEU A 140 17.11 14.24 -19.75
C LEU A 140 17.35 13.85 -21.23
N ILE A 141 18.30 12.94 -21.49
CA ILE A 141 18.77 12.59 -22.84
C ILE A 141 18.63 11.07 -23.04
N PRO A 142 18.07 10.57 -24.17
CA PRO A 142 17.60 11.31 -25.36
C PRO A 142 16.22 11.96 -25.21
N GLY A 143 15.53 11.71 -24.10
CA GLY A 143 14.26 12.35 -23.73
C GLY A 143 14.01 12.19 -22.23
N VAL A 144 13.07 12.96 -21.68
CA VAL A 144 12.86 12.99 -20.22
C VAL A 144 12.25 11.68 -19.73
N SER A 145 12.95 11.04 -18.81
CA SER A 145 12.48 9.86 -18.08
C SER A 145 12.89 9.92 -16.63
N ALA A 146 12.07 9.34 -15.76
CA ALA A 146 12.32 9.28 -14.33
C ALA A 146 12.39 7.83 -13.87
N HIS A 147 13.41 7.50 -13.09
CA HIS A 147 13.43 6.31 -12.26
C HIS A 147 12.94 6.69 -10.87
N VAL A 148 11.87 6.06 -10.40
CA VAL A 148 11.29 6.32 -9.08
C VAL A 148 11.49 5.10 -8.20
N SER A 149 12.08 5.31 -7.02
CA SER A 149 12.22 4.30 -5.98
C SER A 149 11.68 4.79 -4.65
N PHE A 150 11.38 3.86 -3.77
CA PHE A 150 10.72 4.15 -2.50
C PHE A 150 11.54 3.64 -1.32
N LYS A 151 11.44 4.37 -0.20
CA LYS A 151 11.89 3.89 1.09
C LYS A 151 10.77 3.97 2.10
N VAL A 152 10.70 2.99 2.99
CA VAL A 152 9.66 2.88 4.02
C VAL A 152 10.28 2.48 5.35
N GLY A 153 9.75 2.99 6.45
CA GLY A 153 10.23 2.61 7.78
C GLY A 153 9.70 3.50 8.90
N ARG A 154 10.13 3.20 10.13
CA ARG A 154 9.83 4.00 11.33
C ARG A 154 10.92 5.04 11.52
N GLU A 155 11.92 4.76 12.34
CA GLU A 155 13.09 5.64 12.52
C GLU A 155 14.10 5.47 11.38
N ARG A 156 14.32 4.21 10.96
CA ARG A 156 15.21 3.85 9.86
C ARG A 156 14.42 3.53 8.61
N LEU A 157 14.77 4.18 7.51
CA LEU A 157 14.16 3.96 6.20
C LEU A 157 14.84 2.81 5.44
N TYR A 158 14.04 1.86 4.95
CA TYR A 158 14.48 0.71 4.17
C TYR A 158 14.08 0.88 2.70
N VAL A 159 15.00 0.58 1.78
CA VAL A 159 14.71 0.60 0.34
C VAL A 159 13.73 -0.53 -0.01
N VAL A 160 12.67 -0.17 -0.73
CA VAL A 160 11.73 -1.13 -1.32
C VAL A 160 12.41 -1.83 -2.50
N LYS A 161 12.91 -3.05 -2.27
CA LYS A 161 13.64 -3.84 -3.27
C LYS A 161 12.72 -4.59 -4.25
N ASP A 162 11.44 -4.71 -3.91
CA ASP A 162 10.42 -5.38 -4.69
C ASP A 162 9.13 -4.54 -4.62
N ILE A 163 8.99 -3.61 -5.57
CA ILE A 163 7.85 -2.69 -5.65
C ILE A 163 6.53 -3.46 -5.88
N PRO A 164 6.43 -4.41 -6.81
CA PRO A 164 5.22 -5.22 -6.95
C PRO A 164 4.81 -5.93 -5.65
N ALA A 165 5.75 -6.57 -4.95
CA ALA A 165 5.45 -7.23 -3.68
C ALA A 165 5.01 -6.24 -2.59
N PHE A 166 5.60 -5.04 -2.55
CA PHE A 166 5.20 -3.99 -1.62
C PHE A 166 3.80 -3.45 -1.92
N LEU A 167 3.48 -3.15 -3.17
CA LEU A 167 2.15 -2.66 -3.55
C LEU A 167 1.07 -3.73 -3.31
N ARG A 168 1.41 -5.00 -3.54
CA ARG A 168 0.58 -6.13 -3.14
C ARG A 168 0.36 -6.17 -1.63
N ALA A 169 1.42 -6.04 -0.84
CA ALA A 169 1.34 -6.02 0.61
C ALA A 169 0.46 -4.87 1.13
N VAL A 170 0.55 -3.69 0.51
CA VAL A 170 -0.34 -2.56 0.81
C VAL A 170 -1.80 -2.89 0.44
N ALA A 171 -2.05 -3.38 -0.77
CA ALA A 171 -3.40 -3.63 -1.29
C ALA A 171 -4.12 -4.78 -0.57
N GLU A 172 -3.40 -5.84 -0.21
CA GLU A 172 -3.91 -7.03 0.47
C GLU A 172 -3.77 -6.95 2.00
N GLU A 173 -3.30 -5.82 2.51
CA GLU A 173 -3.02 -5.58 3.94
C GLU A 173 -2.10 -6.64 4.59
N ARG A 174 -1.15 -7.19 3.82
CA ARG A 174 -0.23 -8.24 4.28
C ARG A 174 1.07 -7.70 4.84
N PRO A 175 1.61 -8.29 5.91
CA PRO A 175 2.93 -7.93 6.40
C PRO A 175 4.04 -8.18 5.36
N MET A 176 5.00 -7.26 5.28
CA MET A 176 6.18 -7.40 4.42
C MET A 176 7.47 -7.17 5.22
N PHE A 177 8.38 -8.13 5.16
CA PHE A 177 9.67 -8.06 5.85
C PHE A 177 10.71 -7.28 5.06
N PHE A 178 11.34 -6.30 5.69
CA PHE A 178 12.40 -5.47 5.09
C PHE A 178 13.79 -5.73 5.68
N GLY A 179 13.86 -6.43 6.82
CA GLY A 179 15.08 -6.76 7.54
C GLY A 179 14.77 -7.12 8.99
N LYS A 180 15.79 -7.50 9.77
CA LYS A 180 15.61 -8.00 11.14
C LYS A 180 14.86 -7.04 12.08
N GLU A 181 14.96 -5.74 11.82
CA GLU A 181 14.45 -4.67 12.69
C GLU A 181 13.19 -4.00 12.16
N PHE A 182 12.71 -4.36 10.96
CA PHE A 182 11.52 -3.73 10.38
C PHE A 182 10.69 -4.69 9.53
N THR A 183 9.42 -4.77 9.92
CA THR A 183 8.32 -5.35 9.17
C THR A 183 7.31 -4.25 8.94
N PHE A 184 6.90 -4.08 7.69
CA PHE A 184 5.75 -3.25 7.35
C PHE A 184 4.49 -4.05 7.65
N GLU A 185 3.61 -3.53 8.52
CA GLU A 185 2.39 -4.19 8.98
C GLU A 185 1.16 -3.31 8.72
N PRO A 186 0.51 -3.42 7.53
CA PRO A 186 -0.57 -2.52 7.10
C PRO A 186 -1.78 -2.43 8.04
N LEU A 187 -2.03 -3.48 8.82
CA LEU A 187 -3.11 -3.52 9.80
C LEU A 187 -2.80 -2.65 11.03
N GLN A 188 -1.54 -2.54 11.42
CA GLN A 188 -1.10 -1.80 12.61
C GLN A 188 -0.51 -0.42 12.25
N GLN A 189 -0.05 -0.25 11.02
CA GLN A 189 0.67 0.93 10.55
C GLN A 189 -0.10 1.68 9.47
N ALA A 190 0.06 3.00 9.44
CA ALA A 190 -0.53 3.86 8.43
C ALA A 190 0.52 4.79 7.82
N PHE A 191 0.36 5.05 6.53
CA PHE A 191 1.05 6.15 5.88
C PHE A 191 0.53 7.48 6.41
N LYS A 192 1.46 8.44 6.61
CA LYS A 192 1.14 9.82 6.96
C LYS A 192 0.20 10.44 5.94
N LYS A 193 -0.57 11.43 6.36
CA LYS A 193 -1.53 12.13 5.50
C LYS A 193 -0.90 12.66 4.21
N ASP A 194 0.33 13.18 4.29
CA ASP A 194 1.07 13.74 3.14
C ASP A 194 1.55 12.65 2.16
N ASP A 195 1.60 11.38 2.59
CA ASP A 195 2.06 10.25 1.79
C ASP A 195 0.92 9.55 1.05
N ARG A 196 -0.32 9.70 1.56
CA ARG A 196 -1.52 9.04 1.02
C ARG A 196 -1.73 9.24 -0.48
N PRO A 197 -1.65 10.48 -1.03
CA PRO A 197 -1.86 10.67 -2.46
C PRO A 197 -0.92 9.83 -3.34
N VAL A 198 0.35 9.73 -2.94
CA VAL A 198 1.36 8.96 -3.67
C VAL A 198 1.06 7.47 -3.56
N VAL A 199 0.75 6.97 -2.36
CA VAL A 199 0.42 5.56 -2.13
C VAL A 199 -0.83 5.16 -2.91
N ASP A 200 -1.86 6.01 -2.94
CA ASP A 200 -3.10 5.77 -3.68
C ASP A 200 -2.85 5.71 -5.20
N LEU A 201 -2.00 6.61 -5.73
CA LEU A 201 -1.58 6.56 -7.14
C LEU A 201 -0.86 5.25 -7.47
N LEU A 202 0.04 4.80 -6.60
CA LEU A 202 0.76 3.55 -6.78
C LEU A 202 -0.18 2.34 -6.74
N GLY A 203 -1.16 2.34 -5.83
CA GLY A 203 -2.21 1.33 -5.77
C GLY A 203 -3.03 1.27 -7.06
N GLN A 204 -3.40 2.40 -7.64
CA GLN A 204 -4.10 2.46 -8.93
C GLN A 204 -3.25 1.91 -10.08
N ILE A 205 -1.95 2.27 -10.13
CA ILE A 205 -1.03 1.74 -11.15
C ILE A 205 -0.89 0.21 -11.01
N TYR A 206 -0.82 -0.30 -9.78
CA TYR A 206 -0.73 -1.72 -9.49
C TYR A 206 -2.01 -2.50 -9.85
N ALA A 207 -3.19 -1.97 -9.51
CA ALA A 207 -4.47 -2.59 -9.87
C ALA A 207 -4.63 -2.73 -11.39
N LEU A 208 -4.33 -1.65 -12.13
CA LEU A 208 -4.33 -1.67 -13.59
C LEU A 208 -3.31 -2.68 -14.16
N HIS A 209 -2.13 -2.80 -13.53
CA HIS A 209 -1.15 -3.80 -13.93
C HIS A 209 -1.66 -5.23 -13.74
N GLN A 210 -2.40 -5.53 -12.66
CA GLN A 210 -2.93 -6.88 -12.37
C GLN A 210 -4.03 -7.28 -13.36
N GLU A 211 -4.97 -6.38 -13.63
CA GLU A 211 -6.11 -6.62 -14.51
C GLU A 211 -5.72 -6.89 -15.98
N TRP A 212 -4.58 -6.34 -16.44
CA TRP A 212 -4.18 -6.33 -17.86
C TRP A 212 -2.96 -7.23 -18.14
N THR A 213 -2.70 -8.23 -17.30
CA THR A 213 -1.54 -9.14 -17.39
C THR A 213 -1.50 -10.04 -18.65
N GLY A 214 -2.45 -9.90 -19.58
CA GLY A 214 -2.55 -10.71 -20.80
C GLY A 214 -1.83 -10.21 -22.05
N GLU A 215 -1.68 -8.90 -22.29
CA GLU A 215 -1.34 -8.44 -23.66
C GLU A 215 -0.60 -7.09 -23.82
N TYR A 216 -0.39 -6.31 -22.75
CA TYR A 216 0.26 -4.98 -22.88
C TYR A 216 1.66 -4.90 -22.24
N THR A 217 2.68 -4.91 -23.10
CA THR A 217 4.11 -4.71 -22.80
C THR A 217 4.44 -3.39 -22.09
N TYR A 218 3.54 -2.41 -22.11
CA TYR A 218 3.79 -1.04 -21.63
C TYR A 218 3.77 -0.89 -20.10
N LEU A 219 2.87 -1.59 -19.39
CA LEU A 219 2.78 -1.50 -17.92
C LEU A 219 3.88 -2.31 -17.23
N SER A 220 4.32 -3.42 -17.84
CA SER A 220 5.48 -4.20 -17.37
C SER A 220 6.81 -3.45 -17.55
N THR A 221 6.87 -2.45 -18.44
CA THR A 221 8.04 -1.54 -18.54
C THR A 221 8.03 -0.44 -17.48
N VAL A 222 6.86 -0.10 -16.93
CA VAL A 222 6.70 0.97 -15.95
C VAL A 222 7.02 0.50 -14.53
N ILE A 223 6.63 -0.72 -14.14
CA ILE A 223 6.90 -1.26 -12.80
C ILE A 223 8.07 -2.25 -12.85
N GLY A 224 9.27 -1.75 -12.65
CA GLY A 224 10.44 -2.59 -12.40
C GLY A 224 10.46 -3.11 -10.95
N LYS A 225 11.27 -4.14 -10.71
CA LYS A 225 11.40 -4.76 -9.38
C LYS A 225 11.86 -3.76 -8.30
N ARG A 226 12.87 -2.92 -8.61
CA ARG A 226 13.47 -1.97 -7.65
C ARG A 226 13.12 -0.51 -7.89
N TYR A 227 12.68 -0.18 -9.10
CA TYR A 227 12.34 1.18 -9.50
C TYR A 227 11.25 1.15 -10.56
N MET A 228 10.47 2.21 -10.63
CA MET A 228 9.51 2.45 -11.70
C MET A 228 10.10 3.38 -12.75
N VAL A 229 9.79 3.16 -14.03
CA VAL A 229 10.21 4.03 -15.13
C VAL A 229 9.02 4.86 -15.59
N LEU A 230 9.06 6.17 -15.34
CA LEU A 230 7.99 7.11 -15.70
C LEU A 230 8.45 8.05 -16.82
N LYS A 231 7.53 8.37 -17.74
CA LYS A 231 7.75 9.27 -18.88
C LYS A 231 6.45 10.01 -19.19
N GLY A 232 6.51 11.18 -19.84
CA GLY A 232 5.31 11.84 -20.34
C GLY A 232 4.26 12.07 -19.27
N VAL A 233 3.04 11.61 -19.58
CA VAL A 233 1.85 11.73 -18.73
C VAL A 233 2.01 11.03 -17.37
N SER A 234 2.70 9.88 -17.31
CA SER A 234 2.87 9.15 -16.03
C SER A 234 3.84 9.87 -15.09
N LEU A 235 4.89 10.48 -15.64
CA LEU A 235 5.80 11.34 -14.89
C LEU A 235 5.08 12.59 -14.38
N LYS A 236 4.34 13.27 -15.25
CA LYS A 236 3.51 14.43 -14.88
C LYS A 236 2.56 14.10 -13.73
N ARG A 237 1.82 12.99 -13.85
CA ARG A 237 0.86 12.55 -12.82
C ARG A 237 1.55 12.27 -11.48
N MET A 238 2.72 11.65 -11.49
CA MET A 238 3.53 11.46 -10.27
C MET A 238 3.97 12.80 -9.66
N LEU A 239 4.46 13.73 -10.47
CA LEU A 239 4.88 15.06 -10.01
C LEU A 239 3.70 15.84 -9.41
N ASP A 240 2.54 15.86 -10.08
CA ASP A 240 1.33 16.49 -9.55
C ASP A 240 0.89 15.88 -8.21
N THR A 241 1.04 14.56 -8.07
CA THR A 241 0.67 13.82 -6.84
C THR A 241 1.64 14.08 -5.70
N LEU A 242 2.93 14.31 -5.99
CA LEU A 242 3.92 14.68 -4.98
C LEU A 242 3.56 16.03 -4.33
N GLY A 243 2.98 16.98 -5.07
CA GLY A 243 2.52 18.25 -4.50
C GLY A 243 3.57 18.92 -3.61
N ASP A 244 3.22 19.23 -2.37
CA ASP A 244 4.12 19.87 -1.39
C ASP A 244 5.05 18.91 -0.64
N LYS A 245 4.96 17.60 -0.92
CA LYS A 245 5.79 16.57 -0.27
C LYS A 245 7.26 16.81 -0.57
N VAL A 246 8.10 16.62 0.46
CA VAL A 246 9.55 16.59 0.29
C VAL A 246 9.96 15.23 -0.30
N PHE A 247 10.76 15.25 -1.35
CA PHE A 247 11.31 14.05 -1.97
C PHE A 247 12.76 14.28 -2.39
N THR A 248 13.51 13.20 -2.58
CA THR A 248 14.89 13.27 -3.06
C THR A 248 14.89 13.30 -4.58
N LEU A 249 15.52 14.30 -5.17
CA LEU A 249 15.68 14.45 -6.61
C LEU A 249 17.16 14.35 -7.00
N SER A 250 17.47 13.52 -7.99
CA SER A 250 18.72 13.54 -8.73
C SER A 250 18.46 13.78 -10.22
N VAL A 251 19.39 14.47 -10.89
CA VAL A 251 19.32 14.76 -12.34
C VAL A 251 20.62 14.33 -12.99
N ASP A 252 20.53 13.56 -14.07
CA ASP A 252 21.66 13.02 -14.85
C ASP A 252 22.75 12.38 -13.96
N ARG A 253 22.32 11.53 -13.02
CA ARG A 253 23.16 10.78 -12.07
C ARG A 253 24.00 11.63 -11.10
N LYS A 254 23.67 12.92 -10.96
CA LYS A 254 24.25 13.77 -9.91
C LYS A 254 23.70 13.39 -8.53
N LEU A 255 24.38 13.86 -7.49
CA LEU A 255 24.01 13.60 -6.10
C LEU A 255 22.57 14.08 -5.82
N GLY A 256 21.80 13.26 -5.11
CA GLY A 256 20.42 13.57 -4.79
C GLY A 256 20.31 14.68 -3.75
N HIS A 257 19.30 15.56 -3.90
CA HIS A 257 18.97 16.60 -2.94
C HIS A 257 17.50 16.54 -2.57
N GLU A 258 17.18 16.84 -1.31
CA GLU A 258 15.80 17.02 -0.89
C GLU A 258 15.22 18.29 -1.50
N VAL A 259 14.08 18.14 -2.18
CA VAL A 259 13.37 19.22 -2.86
C VAL A 259 11.88 19.14 -2.59
N ARG A 260 11.17 20.22 -2.90
CA ARG A 260 9.70 20.27 -3.00
C ARG A 260 9.33 20.77 -4.38
N LEU A 261 8.25 20.27 -4.95
CA LEU A 261 7.76 20.75 -6.23
C LEU A 261 7.11 22.12 -6.06
N ARG A 262 7.58 23.12 -6.82
CA ARG A 262 6.95 24.44 -6.88
C ARG A 262 6.23 24.66 -8.20
N LYS A 263 4.95 25.03 -8.12
CA LYS A 263 4.16 25.53 -9.26
C LYS A 263 4.37 27.04 -9.36
N GLU A 264 5.32 27.46 -10.17
CA GLU A 264 5.67 28.88 -10.33
C GLU A 264 5.84 29.26 -11.80
N THR A 265 5.86 30.57 -12.06
CA THR A 265 6.15 31.09 -13.40
C THR A 265 7.63 30.91 -13.67
N LEU A 266 7.96 30.06 -14.63
CA LEU A 266 9.33 29.78 -15.00
C LEU A 266 9.88 30.92 -15.88
N PRO A 267 11.02 31.55 -15.54
CA PRO A 267 11.67 32.53 -16.39
C PRO A 267 12.43 31.82 -17.52
N LEU A 268 11.70 31.10 -18.37
CA LEU A 268 12.25 30.35 -19.47
C LEU A 268 12.77 31.31 -20.54
N LYS A 269 14.04 31.19 -20.88
CA LYS A 269 14.56 31.67 -22.16
C LYS A 269 14.45 30.53 -23.15
N PHE A 270 14.00 30.79 -24.36
CA PHE A 270 14.01 29.79 -25.41
C PHE A 270 14.91 30.25 -26.55
N SER A 271 15.62 29.29 -27.14
CA SER A 271 16.37 29.47 -28.37
C SER A 271 15.97 28.39 -29.35
N LEU A 272 15.70 28.78 -30.58
CA LEU A 272 15.54 27.88 -31.71
C LEU A 272 16.92 27.38 -32.13
N GLN A 273 17.08 26.06 -32.18
CA GLN A 273 18.29 25.42 -32.73
C GLN A 273 17.91 24.55 -33.90
N THR A 274 18.64 24.69 -35.01
CA THR A 274 18.52 23.80 -36.16
C THR A 274 19.16 22.46 -35.80
N ARG A 275 18.37 21.37 -35.79
CA ARG A 275 18.88 20.00 -35.58
C ARG A 275 19.25 19.33 -36.90
N ASP A 276 18.53 19.64 -37.98
CA ASP A 276 18.76 19.15 -39.34
C ASP A 276 18.13 20.10 -40.37
N GLN A 277 18.34 19.88 -41.68
CA GLN A 277 17.93 20.82 -42.75
C GLN A 277 16.47 21.30 -42.68
N ASP A 278 15.55 20.53 -42.09
CA ASP A 278 14.13 20.87 -41.92
C ASP A 278 13.58 20.70 -40.48
N MET A 279 14.44 20.49 -39.47
CA MET A 279 14.01 20.28 -38.07
C MET A 279 14.52 21.37 -37.13
N TYR A 280 13.58 22.09 -36.51
CA TYR A 280 13.84 23.07 -35.46
C TYR A 280 13.59 22.45 -34.08
N GLY A 281 14.56 22.53 -33.18
CA GLY A 281 14.38 22.19 -31.77
C GLY A 281 14.23 23.44 -30.91
N VAL A 282 13.27 23.44 -29.99
CA VAL A 282 13.16 24.48 -28.95
C VAL A 282 13.99 24.03 -27.75
N VAL A 283 15.01 24.80 -27.40
CA VAL A 283 15.81 24.56 -26.19
C VAL A 283 15.37 25.53 -25.11
N PHE A 284 14.95 25.00 -23.96
CA PHE A 284 14.65 25.78 -22.76
C PHE A 284 15.93 26.02 -21.95
N GLY A 285 16.25 27.30 -21.76
CA GLY A 285 17.32 27.75 -20.88
C GLY A 285 16.76 28.41 -19.62
N CYS A 286 17.23 27.96 -18.46
CA CYS A 286 17.13 28.69 -17.21
C CYS A 286 18.45 28.57 -16.44
N ARG A 287 18.63 29.33 -15.35
CA ARG A 287 19.75 29.09 -14.44
C ARG A 287 19.57 27.69 -13.84
N GLY A 288 20.49 26.77 -14.14
CA GLY A 288 20.51 25.38 -13.66
C GLY A 288 20.12 24.33 -14.71
N GLY A 289 18.93 24.43 -15.30
CA GLY A 289 18.48 23.60 -16.43
C GLY A 289 16.96 23.41 -16.49
N ALA A 290 16.43 23.17 -17.69
CA ALA A 290 15.00 22.93 -17.91
C ALA A 290 14.77 21.90 -19.03
N ALA A 291 13.67 21.15 -18.93
CA ALA A 291 13.30 20.14 -19.92
C ALA A 291 11.78 19.99 -20.04
N ALA A 292 11.29 19.76 -21.26
CA ALA A 292 9.90 19.41 -21.51
C ALA A 292 9.67 17.92 -21.20
N ILE A 293 8.60 17.61 -20.45
CA ILE A 293 8.31 16.25 -20.00
C ILE A 293 7.27 15.54 -20.88
N ASP A 294 6.47 16.28 -21.66
CA ASP A 294 5.46 15.77 -22.58
C ASP A 294 5.28 16.67 -23.82
N GLU A 295 4.50 16.19 -24.79
CA GLU A 295 4.07 16.95 -26.00
C GLU A 295 3.14 18.13 -25.65
N GLY A 296 2.60 18.16 -24.43
CA GLY A 296 1.84 19.28 -23.89
C GLY A 296 2.71 20.44 -23.39
N TRP A 297 4.04 20.35 -23.58
CA TRP A 297 5.02 21.34 -23.15
C TRP A 297 4.94 21.64 -21.66
N GLU A 298 4.66 20.62 -20.86
CA GLU A 298 4.92 20.69 -19.43
C GLU A 298 6.43 20.76 -19.22
N VAL A 299 6.92 21.81 -18.58
CA VAL A 299 8.35 22.02 -18.37
C VAL A 299 8.68 21.81 -16.89
N ILE A 300 9.77 21.09 -16.65
CA ILE A 300 10.44 21.05 -15.35
C ILE A 300 11.72 21.86 -15.42
N SER A 301 12.07 22.52 -14.33
CA SER A 301 13.30 23.28 -14.18
C SER A 301 13.92 23.02 -12.82
N PHE A 302 15.24 23.08 -12.77
CA PHE A 302 16.01 22.86 -11.56
C PHE A 302 17.08 23.93 -11.45
N THR A 303 17.12 24.63 -10.32
CA THR A 303 18.06 25.72 -10.05
C THR A 303 18.67 25.53 -8.67
N GLY A 304 19.85 24.89 -8.61
CA GLY A 304 20.46 24.50 -7.33
C GLY A 304 19.56 23.50 -6.59
N ARG A 305 19.00 23.91 -5.44
CA ARG A 305 18.05 23.11 -4.64
C ARG A 305 16.57 23.41 -4.94
N ARG A 306 16.28 24.31 -5.88
CA ARG A 306 14.90 24.61 -6.28
C ARG A 306 14.51 23.70 -7.43
N PHE A 307 13.39 23.01 -7.28
CA PHE A 307 12.75 22.22 -8.32
C PHE A 307 11.37 22.80 -8.59
N SER A 308 11.17 23.26 -9.81
CA SER A 308 9.95 23.94 -10.22
C SER A 308 9.44 23.27 -11.47
N GLY A 309 8.19 22.80 -11.43
CA GLY A 309 7.60 22.02 -12.50
C GLY A 309 6.15 22.42 -12.73
N LEU A 310 5.64 22.09 -13.91
CA LEU A 310 4.26 22.32 -14.32
C LEU A 310 3.93 23.82 -14.34
N PRO A 311 4.44 24.54 -15.35
CA PRO A 311 4.15 25.95 -15.59
C PRO A 311 2.65 26.26 -15.43
N THR A 312 2.38 27.40 -14.79
CA THR A 312 1.00 27.88 -14.58
C THR A 312 0.27 28.05 -15.92
N ARG A 313 -1.07 28.06 -15.89
CA ARG A 313 -1.88 28.38 -17.10
C ARG A 313 -1.46 29.71 -17.76
N ALA A 314 -1.04 30.69 -16.96
CA ALA A 314 -0.54 31.97 -17.45
C ALA A 314 0.79 31.81 -18.19
N SER A 315 1.72 31.02 -17.65
CA SER A 315 3.01 30.73 -18.30
C SER A 315 2.83 29.97 -19.61
N LYS A 316 1.91 29.00 -19.67
CA LYS A 316 1.58 28.22 -20.88
C LYS A 316 1.19 29.08 -22.07
N ARG A 317 0.51 30.22 -21.84
CA ARG A 317 0.13 31.15 -22.91
C ARG A 317 1.32 31.77 -23.65
N PHE A 318 2.50 31.81 -23.05
CA PHE A 318 3.66 32.49 -23.65
C PHE A 318 4.48 31.61 -24.59
N TYR A 319 4.57 30.29 -24.34
CA TYR A 319 5.43 29.40 -25.12
C TYR A 319 4.65 28.35 -25.94
N ARG A 320 3.41 28.03 -25.56
CA ARG A 320 2.57 27.08 -26.31
C ARG A 320 2.29 27.56 -27.75
N PRO A 321 1.95 28.83 -28.01
CA PRO A 321 1.76 29.30 -29.39
C PRO A 321 3.04 29.22 -30.23
N VAL A 322 4.20 29.43 -29.61
CA VAL A 322 5.50 29.32 -30.28
C VAL A 322 5.77 27.86 -30.67
N ALA A 323 5.56 26.92 -29.76
CA ALA A 323 5.69 25.49 -30.04
C ALA A 323 4.71 25.01 -31.13
N GLU A 324 3.43 25.37 -31.01
CA GLU A 324 2.38 25.02 -31.99
C GLU A 324 2.71 25.62 -33.37
N SER A 325 3.24 26.84 -33.44
CA SER A 325 3.64 27.48 -34.71
C SER A 325 4.85 26.82 -35.39
N LEU A 326 5.62 26.03 -34.65
CA LEU A 326 6.79 25.31 -35.14
C LEU A 326 6.48 23.85 -35.49
N GLY A 327 5.22 23.41 -35.33
CA GLY A 327 4.81 22.03 -35.59
C GLY A 327 5.39 21.01 -34.61
N LEU A 328 5.70 21.44 -33.39
CA LEU A 328 6.35 20.63 -32.35
C LEU A 328 5.42 20.21 -31.21
#